data_AF-A0A397S802-F1
#
_entry.id   AF-A0A397S802-F1
#
_cell.length_a   1.000
_cell.length_b   1.000
_cell.length_c   1.000
_cell.angle_alpha   90.00
_cell.angle_beta   90.00
_cell.angle_gamma   90.00
#
_symmetry.space_group_name_H-M   'P 1'
#
loop_
_entity.id
_entity.type
_entity.pdbx_description
1 polymer ?
#
loop_
_entity_poly.entity_id
_entity_poly.type
_entity_poly.pdbx_seq_one_letter_code
_entity_poly.pdbx_strand_id
1 'polypeptide(L)'
;MKINFELLESQIVQMKDKLLDIVNKKVNSYYQDFSIEICQQVGIRKAETPMSIMSHFKILRPGYYGSKGLILIGDVLSNFFLFNNLLAYNLVYPKKPVDYLQEVLVPETTLRLVFQNRGNIPLEEVRKIMEDSTNFGDYVHKE
;
A
#
# COMPACT_ATOMS: atom_id res chain seq x y z
N MET A 1 -19.03 4.50 8.72
CA MET A 1 -17.76 5.07 9.23
C MET A 1 -17.47 6.32 8.41
N LYS A 2 -17.00 7.40 9.04
CA LYS A 2 -16.70 8.68 8.37
C LYS A 2 -15.18 8.85 8.41
N ILE A 3 -14.52 8.80 7.26
CA ILE A 3 -13.07 8.99 7.19
C ILE A 3 -12.76 10.46 7.45
N ASN A 4 -11.87 10.73 8.40
CA ASN A 4 -11.31 12.07 8.56
C ASN A 4 -9.98 12.14 7.80
N PHE A 5 -10.04 12.65 6.56
CA PHE A 5 -8.86 12.83 5.72
C PHE A 5 -7.87 13.86 6.28
N GLU A 6 -8.32 14.80 7.13
CA GLU A 6 -7.45 15.81 7.75
C GLU A 6 -6.48 15.18 8.77
N LEU A 7 -6.88 14.06 9.39
CA LEU A 7 -6.03 13.33 10.33
C LEU A 7 -5.16 12.28 9.63
N LEU A 8 -5.47 11.94 8.38
CA LEU A 8 -4.87 10.82 7.66
C LEU A 8 -3.36 10.99 7.51
N GLU A 9 -2.90 12.20 7.15
CA GLU A 9 -1.47 12.50 7.06
C GLU A 9 -0.77 12.26 8.40
N SER A 10 -1.32 12.79 9.50
CA SER A 10 -0.72 12.62 10.84
C SER A 10 -0.62 11.15 11.27
N GLN A 11 -1.61 10.32 10.90
CA GLN A 11 -1.60 8.89 11.16
C GLN A 11 -0.51 8.17 10.34
N ILE A 12 -0.36 8.53 9.06
CA ILE A 12 0.70 7.98 8.21
C ILE A 12 2.08 8.37 8.74
N VAL A 13 2.26 9.62 9.20
CA VAL A 13 3.53 10.08 9.80
C VAL A 13 3.91 9.22 11.01
N GLN A 14 2.95 8.92 11.89
CA GLN A 14 3.18 8.07 13.06
C GLN A 14 3.60 6.64 12.70
N MET A 15 3.28 6.18 11.49
CA MET A 15 3.62 4.84 11.01
C MET A 15 4.93 4.78 10.23
N LYS A 16 5.60 5.92 10.00
CA LYS A 16 6.80 6.02 9.16
C LYS A 16 7.88 4.98 9.52
N ASP A 17 8.22 4.85 10.80
CA ASP A 17 9.26 3.93 11.25
C ASP A 17 8.88 2.47 10.98
N LYS A 18 7.60 2.13 11.16
CA LYS A 18 7.09 0.79 10.88
C LYS A 18 7.12 0.47 9.38
N LEU A 19 6.81 1.44 8.53
CA LEU A 19 6.91 1.30 7.07
C LEU A 19 8.38 1.19 6.63
N LEU A 20 9.28 1.91 7.29
CA LEU A 20 10.72 1.80 7.04
C LEU A 20 11.26 0.42 7.47
N ASP A 21 10.72 -0.18 8.53
CA ASP A 21 11.05 -1.56 8.91
C ASP A 21 10.64 -2.58 7.85
N ILE A 22 9.54 -2.35 7.10
CA ILE A 22 9.14 -3.18 5.96
C ILE A 22 10.16 -3.05 4.81
N VAL A 23 10.52 -1.81 4.45
CA VAL A 23 11.55 -1.54 3.42
C VAL A 23 12.86 -2.24 3.77
N ASN A 24 13.25 -2.21 5.05
CA ASN A 24 14.46 -2.84 5.56
C ASN A 24 14.31 -4.34 5.85
N LYS A 25 13.17 -4.97 5.51
CA LYS A 25 12.91 -6.41 5.69
C LYS A 25 13.02 -6.87 7.16
N LYS A 26 12.78 -5.96 8.11
CA LYS A 26 12.74 -6.26 9.55
C LYS A 26 11.36 -6.75 10.01
N VAL A 27 10.33 -6.46 9.23
CA VAL A 27 8.94 -6.83 9.50
C VAL A 27 8.37 -7.46 8.23
N ASN A 28 7.68 -8.60 8.39
CA ASN A 28 7.01 -9.26 7.27
C ASN A 28 5.89 -8.37 6.71
N SER A 29 5.78 -8.36 5.39
CA SER A 29 4.77 -7.61 4.64
C SER A 29 4.12 -8.53 3.62
N TYR A 30 2.81 -8.68 3.72
CA TYR A 30 2.03 -9.47 2.76
C TYR A 30 2.21 -8.92 1.34
N TYR A 31 2.13 -7.60 1.19
CA TYR A 31 2.24 -6.97 -0.13
C TYR A 31 3.66 -7.04 -0.71
N GLN A 32 4.69 -7.06 0.14
CA GLN A 32 6.06 -7.32 -0.29
C GLN A 32 6.22 -8.75 -0.81
N ASP A 33 5.76 -9.74 -0.05
CA ASP A 33 5.82 -11.15 -0.43
C ASP A 33 5.02 -11.40 -1.73
N PHE A 34 3.82 -10.83 -1.82
CA PHE A 34 2.98 -10.88 -3.01
C PHE A 34 3.66 -10.26 -4.24
N SER A 35 4.31 -9.11 -4.08
CA SER A 35 5.04 -8.46 -5.17
C SER A 35 6.22 -9.31 -5.67
N ILE A 36 6.95 -9.93 -4.75
CA ILE A 36 8.05 -10.86 -5.07
C ILE A 36 7.51 -12.10 -5.79
N GLU A 37 6.40 -12.67 -5.32
CA GLU A 37 5.78 -13.84 -5.91
C GLU A 37 5.38 -13.59 -7.37
N ILE A 38 4.76 -12.44 -7.69
CA ILE A 38 4.45 -12.07 -9.07
C ILE A 38 5.73 -12.04 -9.92
N CYS A 39 6.79 -11.40 -9.42
CA CYS A 39 8.07 -11.36 -10.14
C CYS A 39 8.66 -12.76 -10.38
N GLN A 40 8.48 -13.70 -9.45
CA GLN A 40 8.91 -15.09 -9.61
C GLN A 40 8.07 -15.84 -10.64
N GLN A 41 6.76 -15.61 -10.66
CA GLN A 41 5.83 -16.32 -11.55
C GLN A 41 5.95 -15.87 -13.01
N VAL A 42 6.01 -14.56 -13.28
CA VAL A 42 5.96 -14.02 -14.64
C VAL A 42 7.29 -13.43 -15.13
N GLY A 43 8.27 -13.30 -14.24
CA GLY A 43 9.52 -12.58 -14.48
C GLY A 43 9.38 -11.07 -14.30
N ILE A 44 10.46 -10.41 -13.86
CA ILE A 44 10.47 -8.99 -13.48
C ILE A 44 9.90 -8.08 -14.58
N ARG A 45 10.34 -8.25 -15.83
CA ARG A 45 9.90 -7.42 -16.95
C ARG A 45 8.40 -7.52 -17.23
N LYS A 46 7.82 -8.72 -17.07
CA LYS A 46 6.39 -8.94 -17.30
C LYS A 46 5.56 -8.47 -16.12
N ALA A 47 6.08 -8.63 -14.89
CA ALA A 47 5.45 -8.15 -13.66
C ALA A 47 5.26 -6.63 -13.63
N GLU A 48 6.15 -5.87 -14.27
CA GLU A 48 6.06 -4.40 -14.38
C GLU A 48 5.12 -3.92 -15.51
N THR A 49 4.53 -4.83 -16.29
CA THR A 49 3.62 -4.41 -17.37
C THR A 49 2.29 -3.91 -16.83
N PRO A 50 1.66 -2.90 -17.45
CA PRO A 50 0.32 -2.45 -17.05
C PRO A 50 -0.71 -3.59 -17.00
N MET A 51 -0.59 -4.59 -17.87
CA MET A 51 -1.47 -5.76 -17.89
C MET A 51 -1.30 -6.63 -16.64
N SER A 52 -0.06 -6.86 -16.18
CA SER A 52 0.22 -7.59 -14.95
C SER A 52 -0.18 -6.80 -13.71
N ILE A 53 0.00 -5.48 -13.70
CA ILE A 53 -0.45 -4.64 -12.59
C ILE A 53 -1.99 -4.66 -12.53
N MET A 54 -2.65 -4.56 -13.68
CA MET A 54 -4.11 -4.60 -13.79
C MET A 54 -4.70 -5.93 -13.28
N SER A 55 -4.04 -7.08 -13.51
CA SER A 55 -4.54 -8.37 -13.03
C SER A 55 -4.58 -8.47 -11.50
N HIS A 56 -3.80 -7.65 -10.79
CA HIS A 56 -3.74 -7.64 -9.32
C HIS A 56 -4.28 -6.34 -8.71
N PHE A 57 -4.82 -5.44 -9.54
CA PHE A 57 -5.20 -4.09 -9.12
C PHE A 57 -6.22 -4.08 -7.99
N LYS A 58 -7.15 -5.05 -7.94
CA LYS A 58 -8.12 -5.17 -6.84
C LYS A 58 -7.46 -5.38 -5.48
N ILE A 59 -6.34 -6.13 -5.45
CA ILE A 59 -5.60 -6.45 -4.21
C ILE A 59 -4.80 -5.23 -3.74
N LEU A 60 -4.25 -4.46 -4.68
CA LEU A 60 -3.37 -3.32 -4.41
C LEU A 60 -4.12 -2.02 -4.06
N ARG A 61 -5.44 -1.98 -4.26
CA ARG A 61 -6.24 -0.78 -4.00
C ARG A 61 -6.35 -0.48 -2.50
N PRO A 62 -6.43 0.79 -2.12
CA PRO A 62 -6.61 1.20 -0.73
C PRO A 62 -8.06 0.98 -0.22
N GLY A 63 -8.81 0.05 -0.83
CA GLY A 63 -10.15 -0.38 -0.45
C GLY A 63 -11.06 0.79 -0.05
N TYR A 64 -11.43 0.80 1.22
CA TYR A 64 -12.32 1.76 1.88
C TYR A 64 -11.96 3.25 1.69
N TYR A 65 -10.71 3.60 1.43
CA TYR A 65 -10.31 5.00 1.24
C TYR A 65 -10.50 5.53 -0.20
N GLY A 66 -10.76 4.64 -1.16
CA GLY A 66 -11.00 4.97 -2.57
C GLY A 66 -9.87 5.76 -3.25
N SER A 67 -10.16 6.33 -4.43
CA SER A 67 -9.21 7.13 -5.21
C SER A 67 -8.63 8.33 -4.44
N LYS A 68 -9.44 9.02 -3.63
CA LYS A 68 -8.97 10.15 -2.82
C LYS A 68 -7.91 9.74 -1.81
N GLY A 69 -8.11 8.61 -1.15
CA GLY A 69 -7.11 8.05 -0.24
C GLY A 69 -5.86 7.57 -0.95
N LEU A 70 -6.00 6.97 -2.13
CA LEU A 70 -4.86 6.54 -2.96
C LEU A 70 -3.91 7.72 -3.22
N ILE A 71 -4.46 8.85 -3.65
CA ILE A 71 -3.69 10.06 -3.97
C ILE A 71 -3.03 10.60 -2.70
N LEU A 72 -3.79 10.82 -1.63
CA LEU A 72 -3.25 11.40 -0.39
C LEU A 72 -2.18 10.50 0.24
N ILE A 73 -2.44 9.20 0.37
CA ILE A 73 -1.46 8.24 0.90
C ILE A 73 -0.23 8.21 0.00
N GLY A 74 -0.41 8.16 -1.32
CA GLY A 74 0.68 8.17 -2.29
C GLY A 74 1.56 9.41 -2.17
N ASP A 75 0.97 10.60 -2.03
CA ASP A 75 1.68 11.87 -1.91
C ASP A 75 2.50 11.94 -0.61
N VAL A 76 1.88 11.60 0.52
CA VAL A 76 2.56 11.59 1.83
C VAL A 76 3.73 10.60 1.83
N LEU A 77 3.52 9.39 1.30
CA LEU A 77 4.59 8.40 1.20
C LEU A 77 5.68 8.83 0.22
N SER A 78 5.33 9.46 -0.91
CA SER A 78 6.32 9.94 -1.88
C SER A 78 7.23 10.98 -1.26
N ASN A 79 6.65 11.91 -0.50
CA ASN A 79 7.40 12.90 0.28
C ASN A 79 8.36 12.25 1.28
N PHE A 80 7.93 11.21 1.98
CA PHE A 80 8.79 10.54 2.96
C PHE A 80 9.86 9.64 2.36
N PHE A 81 9.49 8.85 1.35
CA PHE A 81 10.29 7.71 0.92
C PHE A 81 11.02 7.93 -0.41
N LEU A 82 10.39 8.62 -1.37
CA LEU A 82 10.99 8.90 -2.66
C LEU A 82 11.86 10.15 -2.61
N PHE A 83 11.33 11.29 -2.16
CA PHE A 83 12.07 12.56 -2.18
C PHE A 83 13.24 12.60 -1.17
N ASN A 84 13.19 11.77 -0.12
CA ASN A 84 14.32 11.59 0.81
C ASN A 84 15.23 10.40 0.45
N ASN A 85 15.06 9.76 -0.71
CA ASN A 85 15.85 8.61 -1.17
C ASN A 85 15.93 7.43 -0.19
N LEU A 86 14.85 7.18 0.58
CA LEU A 86 14.78 6.05 1.52
C LEU A 86 14.49 4.71 0.81
N LEU A 87 14.05 4.75 -0.45
CA LEU A 87 13.82 3.57 -1.30
C LEU A 87 14.97 3.38 -2.27
N ALA A 88 16.15 3.03 -1.75
CA ALA A 88 17.28 2.67 -2.60
C ALA A 88 16.96 1.38 -3.40
N TYR A 89 17.35 1.34 -4.68
CA TYR A 89 17.00 0.25 -5.61
C TYR A 89 17.37 -1.14 -5.07
N ASN A 90 18.52 -1.27 -4.41
CA ASN A 90 18.98 -2.52 -3.80
C ASN A 90 18.10 -3.01 -2.64
N LEU A 91 17.41 -2.12 -1.94
CA LEU A 91 16.49 -2.47 -0.85
C LEU A 91 15.17 -3.01 -1.38
N VAL A 92 14.67 -2.38 -2.45
CA VAL A 92 13.33 -2.64 -3.01
C VAL A 92 13.32 -3.58 -4.23
N TYR A 93 14.50 -4.02 -4.69
CA TYR A 93 14.62 -5.02 -5.74
C TYR A 93 13.76 -6.26 -5.43
N PRO A 94 13.01 -6.81 -6.40
CA PRO A 94 13.10 -6.61 -7.85
C PRO A 94 12.36 -5.40 -8.44
N LYS A 95 11.71 -4.58 -7.61
CA LYS A 95 10.90 -3.44 -8.08
C LYS A 95 11.70 -2.16 -8.17
N LYS A 96 11.22 -1.21 -8.98
CA LYS A 96 11.69 0.18 -8.92
C LYS A 96 11.10 0.87 -7.68
N PRO A 97 11.74 1.93 -7.15
CA PRO A 97 11.26 2.65 -5.97
C PRO A 97 9.80 3.11 -6.07
N VAL A 98 9.40 3.65 -7.22
CA VAL A 98 8.03 4.12 -7.47
C VAL A 98 7.04 2.95 -7.46
N ASP A 99 7.38 1.86 -8.14
CA ASP A 99 6.52 0.66 -8.21
C ASP A 99 6.40 0.01 -6.83
N TYR A 100 7.49 -0.04 -6.06
CA TYR A 100 7.46 -0.54 -4.68
C TYR A 100 6.58 0.34 -3.78
N LEU A 101 6.62 1.66 -3.94
CA LEU A 101 5.75 2.56 -3.19
C LEU A 101 4.27 2.26 -3.48
N GLN A 102 3.91 2.11 -4.76
CA GLN A 102 2.53 1.88 -5.19
C GLN A 102 2.02 0.47 -4.88
N GLU A 103 2.83 -0.56 -5.12
CA GLU A 103 2.43 -1.96 -4.99
C GLU A 103 2.62 -2.52 -3.58
N VAL A 104 3.45 -1.88 -2.73
CA VAL A 104 3.75 -2.37 -1.38
C VAL A 104 3.38 -1.35 -0.31
N LEU A 105 3.97 -0.15 -0.34
CA LEU A 105 3.81 0.79 0.79
C LEU A 105 2.41 1.38 0.89
N VAL A 106 1.78 1.75 -0.22
CA VAL A 106 0.41 2.24 -0.26
C VAL A 106 -0.58 1.22 0.33
N PRO A 107 -0.62 -0.05 -0.13
CA PRO A 107 -1.54 -1.03 0.43
C PRO A 107 -1.19 -1.44 1.88
N GLU A 108 0.09 -1.52 2.26
CA GLU A 108 0.50 -1.73 3.66
C GLU A 108 0.06 -0.60 4.59
N THR A 109 0.20 0.64 4.15
CA THR A 109 -0.21 1.82 4.91
C THR A 109 -1.73 1.78 5.11
N THR A 110 -2.47 1.49 4.05
CA THR A 110 -3.92 1.37 4.13
C THR A 110 -4.35 0.26 5.09
N LEU A 111 -3.75 -0.93 4.99
CA LEU A 111 -4.02 -2.06 5.88
C LEU A 111 -3.87 -1.69 7.34
N ARG A 112 -2.78 -0.99 7.66
CA ARG A 112 -2.47 -0.56 9.02
C ARG A 112 -3.39 0.55 9.51
N LEU A 113 -3.78 1.48 8.65
CA LEU A 113 -4.79 2.50 8.99
C LEU A 113 -6.15 1.86 9.32
N VAL A 114 -6.60 0.89 8.52
CA VAL A 114 -7.86 0.17 8.80
C VAL A 114 -7.73 -0.65 10.08
N PHE A 115 -6.59 -1.31 10.31
CA PHE A 115 -6.32 -2.07 11.53
C PHE A 115 -6.35 -1.17 12.78
N GLN A 116 -5.72 0.00 12.74
CA GLN A 116 -5.76 1.00 13.82
C GLN A 116 -7.19 1.48 14.11
N ASN A 117 -8.01 1.67 13.07
CA ASN A 117 -9.37 2.16 13.23
C ASN A 117 -10.37 1.11 13.73
N ARG A 118 -10.18 -0.17 13.38
CA ARG A 118 -11.11 -1.24 13.76
C ARG A 118 -10.77 -1.87 15.11
N GLY A 119 -9.49 -2.04 15.42
CA GLY A 119 -9.03 -2.73 16.63
C GLY A 119 -9.48 -4.19 16.71
N ASN A 120 -8.73 -5.04 17.43
CA ASN A 120 -9.14 -6.41 17.82
C ASN A 120 -9.46 -7.44 16.71
N ILE A 121 -9.12 -7.19 15.44
CA ILE A 121 -9.20 -8.21 14.38
C ILE A 121 -7.83 -8.49 13.74
N PRO A 122 -7.50 -9.73 13.35
CA PRO A 122 -6.23 -10.06 12.70
C PRO A 122 -6.01 -9.28 11.40
N LEU A 123 -4.76 -8.96 11.05
CA LEU A 123 -4.41 -8.26 9.79
C LEU A 123 -4.98 -8.96 8.55
N GLU A 124 -5.03 -10.29 8.57
CA GLU A 124 -5.64 -11.10 7.51
C GLU A 124 -7.12 -10.80 7.28
N GLU A 125 -7.87 -10.57 8.36
CA GLU A 125 -9.28 -10.21 8.29
C GLU A 125 -9.47 -8.77 7.82
N VAL A 126 -8.58 -7.86 8.25
CA VAL A 126 -8.55 -6.48 7.76
C VAL A 126 -8.33 -6.43 6.24
N ARG A 127 -7.42 -7.27 5.73
CA ARG A 127 -7.12 -7.35 4.30
C ARG A 127 -8.34 -7.80 3.48
N LYS A 128 -9.06 -8.83 3.94
CA LYS A 128 -10.32 -9.27 3.29
C LYS A 128 -11.35 -8.15 3.26
N ILE A 129 -11.52 -7.44 4.38
CA ILE A 129 -12.42 -6.28 4.45
C ILE A 129 -12.00 -5.18 3.45
N MET A 130 -10.70 -4.93 3.29
CA MET A 130 -10.22 -3.97 2.28
C MET A 130 -10.57 -4.39 0.86
N GLU A 131 -10.31 -5.65 0.50
CA GLU A 131 -10.61 -6.21 -0.82
C GLU A 131 -12.12 -6.12 -1.11
N ASP A 132 -12.97 -6.52 -0.17
CA ASP A 132 -14.44 -6.47 -0.29
C ASP A 132 -14.99 -5.03 -0.36
N SER A 133 -14.33 -4.08 0.29
CA SER A 133 -14.77 -2.68 0.35
C SER A 133 -14.30 -1.82 -0.83
N THR A 134 -13.53 -2.39 -1.76
CA THR A 134 -12.95 -1.67 -2.90
C THR A 134 -13.99 -0.92 -3.74
N ASN A 135 -15.10 -1.58 -4.08
CA ASN A 135 -16.16 -0.96 -4.88
C ASN A 135 -16.93 0.12 -4.09
N PHE A 136 -16.98 0.00 -2.76
CA PHE A 136 -17.69 0.93 -1.88
C PHE A 136 -16.90 2.20 -1.62
N GLY A 137 -15.59 2.10 -1.37
CA GLY A 137 -14.71 3.25 -1.17
C GLY A 137 -14.71 4.20 -2.38
N ASP A 138 -14.61 3.63 -3.58
CA ASP A 138 -14.68 4.39 -4.84
C ASP A 138 -16.05 5.05 -5.09
N TYR A 139 -17.13 4.57 -4.48
CA TYR A 139 -18.46 5.17 -4.60
C TYR A 139 -18.67 6.32 -3.62
N VAL A 140 -18.19 6.17 -2.38
CA VAL A 140 -18.41 7.13 -1.30
C VAL A 140 -17.43 8.31 -1.34
N HIS A 141 -16.23 8.09 -1.88
CA HIS A 141 -15.15 9.08 -1.89
C HIS A 141 -14.70 9.47 -3.31
N LYS A 142 -15.67 9.55 -4.24
CA LYS A 142 -15.45 10.20 -5.54
C LYS A 142 -15.08 11.67 -5.31
N GLU A 143 -14.16 12.14 -6.16
CA GLU A 143 -13.49 13.46 -6.14
C GLU A 143 -14.37 14.62 -5.65
#